data_AF-A0A1J9Q4L2-F1
#
_entry.id   AF-A0A1J9Q4L2-F1
#
_cell.length_a   1.000
_cell.length_b   1.000
_cell.length_c   1.000
_cell.angle_alpha   90.00
_cell.angle_beta   90.00
_cell.angle_gamma   90.00
#
_symmetry.space_group_name_H-M   'P 1'
#
loop_
_entity.id
_entity.type
_entity.pdbx_description
1 polymer ?
#
loop_
_entity_poly.entity_id
_entity_poly.type
_entity_poly.pdbx_seq_one_letter_code
_entity_poly.pdbx_strand_id
1 'polypeptide(L)'
;METELMVPESMAYVQGEIPWEKLVVFLNMLDRQGVNKYQLESDSAPIPDTGTAEHLPEDFFMRGLVWTQLCYPADFFNGSSVNNEEQSLELPSIAVHRTERCLWYGYHLALLHRWIDNVDKKFRLTPFAVELEKSAKHPHVFG
;
A
#
# COMPACT_ATOMS: atom_id res chain seq x y z
N MET A 1 -18.61 17.34 -7.37
CA MET A 1 -18.38 17.58 -5.94
C MET A 1 -17.00 17.03 -5.69
N GLU A 2 -15.98 17.89 -5.65
CA GLU A 2 -14.60 17.47 -5.39
C GLU A 2 -14.55 16.89 -3.98
N THR A 3 -14.37 15.58 -3.87
CA THR A 3 -13.94 14.94 -2.64
C THR A 3 -12.50 15.38 -2.40
N GLU A 4 -12.33 16.48 -1.69
CA GLU A 4 -11.05 16.86 -1.10
C GLU A 4 -10.67 15.70 -0.17
N LEU A 5 -9.79 14.79 -0.64
CA LEU A 5 -9.37 13.64 0.14
C LEU A 5 -8.66 14.14 1.40
N MET A 6 -9.36 14.03 2.53
CA MET A 6 -8.87 14.53 3.80
C MET A 6 -7.68 13.68 4.25
N VAL A 7 -6.52 14.32 4.37
CA VAL A 7 -5.36 13.71 5.03
C VAL A 7 -5.71 13.48 6.51
N PRO A 8 -5.59 12.24 7.03
CA PRO A 8 -5.90 11.95 8.43
C PRO A 8 -5.07 12.81 9.38
N GLU A 9 -5.69 13.36 10.44
CA GLU A 9 -4.99 14.18 11.44
C GLU A 9 -3.84 13.42 12.12
N SER A 10 -3.97 12.09 12.24
CA SER A 10 -2.94 11.21 12.77
C SER A 10 -1.63 11.26 11.96
N MET A 11 -1.68 11.60 10.67
CA MET A 11 -0.49 11.74 9.84
C MET A 11 0.43 12.87 10.30
N ALA A 12 -0.09 13.87 11.03
CA ALA A 12 0.74 14.91 11.63
C ALA A 12 1.83 14.36 12.56
N TYR A 13 1.59 13.21 13.19
CA TYR A 13 2.51 12.58 14.15
C TYR A 13 3.50 11.61 13.50
N VAL A 14 3.22 11.10 12.30
CA VAL A 14 4.03 10.05 11.66
C VAL A 14 4.68 10.47 10.36
N GLN A 15 4.17 11.49 9.67
CA GLN A 15 4.67 11.90 8.35
C GLN A 15 6.14 12.33 8.34
N GLY A 16 6.68 12.80 9.48
CA GLY A 16 8.08 13.17 9.62
C GLY A 16 9.02 11.97 9.84
N GLU A 17 8.47 10.78 10.10
CA GLU A 17 9.23 9.55 10.34
C GLU A 17 9.24 8.61 9.12
N ILE A 18 8.34 8.86 8.15
CA ILE A 18 8.20 8.03 6.96
C ILE A 18 9.34 8.34 5.98
N PRO A 19 10.10 7.33 5.51
CA PRO A 19 11.14 7.51 4.50
C PRO A 19 10.52 7.58 3.09
N TRP A 20 9.89 8.72 2.79
CA TRP A 20 9.20 8.97 1.53
C TRP A 20 10.07 8.73 0.28
N GLU A 21 11.35 9.09 0.27
CA GLU A 21 12.26 8.85 -0.86
C GLU A 21 12.44 7.36 -1.08
N LYS A 22 12.77 6.61 -0.03
CA LYS A 22 12.91 5.14 -0.12
C LYS A 22 11.62 4.49 -0.58
N LEU A 23 10.47 4.99 -0.10
CA LEU A 23 9.14 4.52 -0.52
C LEU A 23 8.91 4.76 -2.02
N VAL A 24 9.18 5.97 -2.53
CA VAL A 24 9.04 6.31 -3.95
C VAL A 24 10.00 5.49 -4.82
N VAL A 25 11.24 5.28 -4.36
CA VAL A 25 12.21 4.43 -5.05
C VAL A 25 11.68 2.99 -5.13
N PHE A 26 11.23 2.42 -4.02
CA PHE A 26 10.63 1.09 -3.97
C PHE A 26 9.43 0.96 -4.91
N LEU A 27 8.46 1.87 -4.84
CA LEU A 27 7.26 1.85 -5.69
C LEU A 27 7.57 1.92 -7.19
N ASN A 28 8.66 2.60 -7.56
CA ASN A 28 9.10 2.69 -8.95
C ASN A 28 9.93 1.47 -9.42
N MET A 29 10.44 0.65 -8.49
CA MET A 29 11.15 -0.60 -8.79
C MET A 29 10.21 -1.79 -9.00
N LEU A 30 8.98 -1.70 -8.51
CA LEU A 30 7.98 -2.77 -8.62
C LEU A 30 7.65 -3.11 -10.09
N ASP A 31 7.68 -4.40 -10.42
CA ASP A 31 7.31 -4.88 -11.74
C ASP A 31 5.79 -4.75 -11.96
N ARG A 32 5.41 -4.05 -13.02
CA ARG A 32 4.01 -3.77 -13.35
C ARG A 32 3.43 -4.79 -14.33
N GLN A 33 4.20 -5.82 -14.71
CA GLN A 33 3.69 -6.91 -15.54
C GLN A 33 2.61 -7.70 -14.80
N GLY A 34 1.48 -7.95 -15.47
CA GLY A 34 0.36 -8.70 -14.89
C GLY A 34 -0.53 -7.93 -13.92
N VAL A 35 -0.17 -6.70 -13.52
CA VAL A 35 -0.98 -5.87 -12.61
C VAL A 35 -2.21 -5.30 -13.33
N ASN A 36 -3.38 -5.36 -12.68
CA ASN A 36 -4.62 -4.83 -13.23
C ASN A 36 -4.69 -3.30 -13.04
N LYS A 37 -4.43 -2.55 -14.11
CA LYS A 37 -4.44 -1.08 -14.09
C LYS A 37 -5.78 -0.49 -13.65
N TYR A 38 -6.90 -1.13 -13.96
CA TYR A 38 -8.21 -0.62 -13.56
C TYR A 38 -8.43 -0.74 -12.05
N GLN A 39 -7.84 -1.76 -11.41
CA GLN A 39 -7.90 -1.92 -9.96
C GLN A 39 -6.99 -0.91 -9.24
N LEU A 40 -5.87 -0.50 -9.83
CA LEU A 40 -4.97 0.50 -9.24
C LEU A 40 -5.62 1.88 -9.04
N GLU A 41 -6.53 2.24 -9.93
CA GLU A 41 -7.24 3.52 -9.92
C GLU A 41 -8.63 3.42 -9.23
N SER A 42 -9.01 2.24 -8.73
CA SER A 42 -10.27 2.04 -8.02
C SER A 42 -10.20 2.61 -6.61
N ASP A 43 -11.30 3.22 -6.15
CA ASP A 43 -11.47 3.67 -4.75
C ASP A 43 -11.44 2.49 -3.74
N SER A 44 -11.75 1.28 -4.22
CA SER A 44 -11.70 0.06 -3.42
C SER A 44 -10.31 -0.58 -3.51
N ALA A 45 -9.81 -1.09 -2.39
CA ALA A 45 -8.57 -1.88 -2.37
C ALA A 45 -8.62 -3.03 -3.39
N PRO A 46 -7.52 -3.34 -4.09
CA PRO A 46 -7.43 -4.41 -5.06
C PRO A 46 -7.49 -5.73 -4.30
N ILE A 47 -8.71 -6.24 -4.18
CA ILE A 47 -9.03 -7.47 -3.51
C ILE A 47 -9.52 -8.41 -4.62
N PRO A 48 -8.91 -9.59 -4.79
CA PRO A 48 -9.33 -10.52 -5.84
C PRO A 48 -10.79 -10.92 -5.64
N ASP A 49 -11.63 -10.71 -6.66
CA ASP A 49 -13.08 -10.92 -6.57
C ASP A 49 -13.49 -12.39 -6.40
N THR A 50 -12.63 -13.36 -6.75
CA THR A 50 -12.87 -14.81 -6.50
C THR A 50 -11.64 -15.63 -6.90
N GLY A 51 -11.14 -16.51 -6.01
CA GLY A 51 -10.37 -17.69 -6.41
C GLY A 51 -8.87 -17.72 -6.06
N THR A 52 -8.53 -18.61 -5.13
CA THR A 52 -7.21 -19.22 -4.86
C THR A 52 -6.02 -18.34 -4.47
N ALA A 53 -6.07 -17.01 -4.60
CA ALA A 53 -5.03 -16.09 -4.11
C ALA A 53 -5.63 -14.93 -3.29
N GLU A 54 -6.64 -15.23 -2.47
CA GLU A 54 -7.49 -14.21 -1.83
C GLU A 54 -6.77 -13.38 -0.75
N HIS A 55 -5.74 -13.94 -0.12
CA HIS A 55 -5.05 -13.30 1.01
C HIS A 55 -3.54 -13.46 0.89
N LEU A 56 -2.82 -12.37 1.11
CA LEU A 56 -1.38 -12.44 1.30
C LEU A 56 -1.10 -12.96 2.72
N PRO A 57 0.03 -13.65 2.97
CA PRO A 57 0.39 -14.08 4.32
C PRO A 57 0.34 -12.95 5.36
N GLU A 58 0.76 -11.74 4.98
CA GLU A 58 0.67 -10.53 5.81
C GLU A 58 -0.76 -10.14 6.22
N ASP A 59 -1.79 -10.49 5.46
CA ASP A 59 -3.18 -10.19 5.80
C ASP A 59 -3.64 -10.98 7.03
N PHE A 60 -3.22 -12.24 7.13
CA PHE A 60 -3.53 -13.07 8.29
C PHE A 60 -2.79 -12.61 9.53
N PHE A 61 -1.53 -12.17 9.39
CA PHE A 61 -0.79 -11.59 10.51
C PHE A 61 -1.43 -10.29 11.02
N MET A 62 -1.99 -9.48 10.12
CA MET A 62 -2.59 -8.19 10.46
C MET A 62 -4.03 -8.29 10.95
N ARG A 63 -4.77 -9.36 10.63
CA ARG A 63 -6.22 -9.53 10.94
C ARG A 63 -6.60 -9.27 12.41
N GLY A 64 -5.71 -9.61 13.35
CA GLY A 64 -5.97 -9.46 14.79
C GLY A 64 -5.72 -8.05 15.34
N LEU A 65 -5.18 -7.14 14.54
CA LEU A 65 -4.81 -5.79 14.96
C LEU A 65 -6.01 -4.86 14.84
N VAL A 66 -6.39 -4.17 15.93
CA VAL A 66 -7.59 -3.31 15.93
C VAL A 66 -7.53 -2.19 14.87
N TRP A 67 -6.33 -1.68 14.58
CA TRP A 67 -6.13 -0.57 13.64
C TRP A 67 -6.16 -0.99 12.16
N THR A 68 -6.09 -2.28 11.84
CA THR A 68 -6.12 -2.77 10.46
C THR A 68 -7.54 -3.09 9.98
N GLN A 69 -8.55 -2.97 10.86
CA GLN A 69 -9.96 -3.22 10.51
C GLN A 69 -10.47 -2.28 9.41
N LEU A 70 -9.89 -1.09 9.27
CA LEU A 70 -10.22 -0.12 8.22
C LEU A 70 -9.48 -0.40 6.89
N CYS A 71 -8.50 -1.31 6.90
CA CYS A 71 -7.74 -1.67 5.70
C CYS A 71 -8.45 -2.73 4.85
N TYR A 72 -9.50 -3.37 5.38
CA TYR A 72 -10.17 -4.50 4.76
C TYR A 72 -11.70 -4.29 4.72
N PRO A 73 -12.38 -4.72 3.64
CA PRO A 73 -13.84 -4.87 3.64
C PRO A 73 -14.33 -5.81 4.74
N ALA A 74 -15.59 -5.62 5.16
CA ALA A 74 -16.19 -6.35 6.29
C ALA A 74 -16.22 -7.88 6.10
N ASP A 75 -16.24 -8.35 4.86
CA ASP A 75 -16.30 -9.76 4.46
C ASP A 75 -14.99 -10.29 3.89
N PHE A 76 -13.90 -9.50 3.93
CA PHE A 76 -12.62 -9.85 3.33
C PHE A 76 -12.06 -11.21 3.78
N PHE A 77 -12.25 -11.58 5.05
CA PHE A 77 -11.77 -12.85 5.61
C PHE A 77 -12.86 -13.95 5.69
N ASN A 78 -14.03 -13.76 5.09
CA ASN A 78 -15.07 -14.78 5.06
C ASN A 78 -14.69 -15.90 4.08
N GLY A 79 -14.87 -17.15 4.47
CA GLY A 79 -14.60 -18.30 3.58
C GLY A 79 -13.13 -18.73 3.48
N SER A 80 -12.19 -18.01 4.13
CA SER A 80 -10.79 -18.44 4.20
C SER A 80 -10.65 -19.73 5.02
N SER A 81 -10.60 -20.90 4.38
CA SER A 81 -10.22 -22.14 5.05
C SER A 81 -8.73 -22.03 5.39
N VAL A 82 -8.43 -21.86 6.68
CA VAL A 82 -7.08 -21.72 7.22
C VAL A 82 -6.33 -23.04 7.05
N ASN A 83 -5.81 -23.31 5.84
CA ASN A 83 -4.73 -24.28 5.67
C ASN A 83 -3.41 -23.51 5.74
N ASN A 84 -3.03 -23.14 6.97
CA ASN A 84 -1.85 -22.32 7.28
C ASN A 84 -0.52 -22.93 6.81
N GLU A 85 -0.51 -24.20 6.41
CA GLU A 85 0.72 -24.95 6.15
C GLU A 85 1.23 -24.80 4.70
N GLU A 86 0.36 -24.49 3.73
CA GLU A 86 0.73 -24.39 2.31
C GLU A 86 1.18 -22.97 1.88
N GLN A 87 0.96 -21.94 2.72
CA GLN A 87 1.18 -20.53 2.37
C GLN A 87 2.61 -20.00 2.59
N SER A 88 3.56 -20.87 2.93
CA SER A 88 4.94 -20.48 3.23
C SER A 88 5.81 -20.25 2.00
N LEU A 89 5.40 -20.74 0.82
CA LEU A 89 6.12 -20.56 -0.43
C LEU A 89 5.50 -19.41 -1.24
N GLU A 90 6.26 -18.34 -1.42
CA GLU A 90 5.87 -17.20 -2.25
C GLU A 90 5.83 -17.63 -3.72
N LEU A 91 4.65 -18.01 -4.19
CA LEU A 91 4.42 -18.29 -5.60
C LEU A 91 4.48 -16.99 -6.41
N PRO A 92 4.90 -17.03 -7.69
CA PRO A 92 4.90 -15.85 -8.56
C PRO A 92 3.56 -15.10 -8.63
N SER A 93 2.43 -15.82 -8.50
CA SER A 93 1.10 -15.21 -8.43
C SER A 93 0.91 -14.34 -7.18
N ILE A 94 1.44 -14.74 -6.03
CA ILE A 94 1.38 -13.98 -4.77
C ILE A 94 2.19 -12.70 -4.87
N ALA A 95 3.36 -12.76 -5.52
CA ALA A 95 4.21 -11.59 -5.74
C ALA A 95 3.53 -10.51 -6.62
N VAL A 96 2.73 -10.92 -7.62
CA VAL A 96 1.94 -10.00 -8.45
C VAL A 96 0.87 -9.29 -7.61
N HIS A 97 0.11 -10.03 -6.79
CA HIS A 97 -0.92 -9.42 -5.92
C HIS A 97 -0.32 -8.48 -4.87
N ARG A 98 0.84 -8.82 -4.30
CA ARG A 98 1.55 -7.91 -3.40
C ARG A 98 1.97 -6.64 -4.12
N THR A 99 2.54 -6.77 -5.31
CA THR A 99 2.94 -5.64 -6.14
C THR A 99 1.76 -4.73 -6.48
N GLU A 100 0.64 -5.32 -6.87
CA GLU A 100 -0.61 -4.61 -7.13
C GLU A 100 -1.09 -3.81 -5.92
N ARG A 101 -1.09 -4.42 -4.73
CA ARG A 101 -1.50 -3.73 -3.50
C ARG A 101 -0.55 -2.59 -3.10
N CYS A 102 0.76 -2.81 -3.20
CA CYS A 102 1.75 -1.74 -2.96
C CYS A 102 1.56 -0.58 -3.93
N LEU A 103 1.34 -0.86 -5.22
CA LEU A 103 1.09 0.17 -6.22
C LEU A 103 -0.22 0.92 -5.94
N TRP A 104 -1.29 0.21 -5.57
CA TRP A 104 -2.57 0.82 -5.20
C TRP A 104 -2.43 1.80 -4.04
N TYR A 105 -1.74 1.42 -2.96
CA TYR A 105 -1.43 2.34 -1.86
C TYR A 105 -0.61 3.55 -2.34
N GLY A 106 0.34 3.34 -3.25
CA GLY A 106 1.11 4.42 -3.87
C GLY A 106 0.22 5.40 -4.65
N TYR A 107 -0.73 4.90 -5.45
CA TYR A 107 -1.70 5.73 -6.16
C TYR A 107 -2.59 6.51 -5.20
N HIS A 108 -3.09 5.87 -4.14
CA HIS A 108 -3.96 6.51 -3.17
C HIS A 108 -3.24 7.59 -2.36
N LEU A 109 -1.97 7.36 -2.00
CA LEU A 109 -1.12 8.40 -1.42
C LEU A 109 -0.90 9.56 -2.39
N ALA A 110 -0.79 9.28 -3.69
CA ALA A 110 -0.61 10.31 -4.71
C ALA A 110 -1.86 11.17 -4.92
N LEU A 111 -3.06 10.60 -4.76
CA LEU A 111 -4.34 11.34 -4.82
C LEU A 111 -4.48 12.38 -3.70
N LEU A 112 -3.70 12.26 -2.61
CA LEU A 112 -3.68 13.25 -1.53
C LEU A 112 -2.87 14.50 -1.89
N HIS A 113 -2.08 14.47 -2.98
CA HIS A 113 -1.25 15.56 -3.48
C HIS A 113 -0.35 16.22 -2.41
N ARG A 114 -0.04 15.46 -1.35
CA ARG A 114 0.67 15.98 -0.18
C ARG A 114 2.09 15.45 -0.09
N TRP A 115 2.29 14.14 -0.22
CA TRP A 115 3.61 13.53 -0.03
C TRP A 115 4.21 12.95 -1.31
N ILE A 116 3.38 12.31 -2.11
CA ILE A 116 3.76 11.67 -3.36
C ILE A 116 2.91 12.27 -4.48
N ASP A 117 3.48 12.40 -5.67
CA ASP A 117 2.77 12.64 -6.92
C ASP A 117 2.98 11.44 -7.85
N ASN A 118 2.03 11.22 -8.76
CA ASN A 118 2.18 10.26 -9.85
C ASN A 118 2.03 11.00 -11.19
N VAL A 119 3.11 11.06 -11.96
CA VAL A 119 3.13 11.66 -13.29
C VAL A 119 3.67 10.61 -14.25
N ASP A 120 2.91 10.31 -15.30
CA ASP A 120 3.25 9.30 -16.32
C ASP A 120 3.61 7.93 -15.71
N LYS A 121 2.85 7.49 -14.70
CA LYS A 121 3.06 6.21 -13.99
C LYS A 121 4.39 6.14 -13.25
N LYS A 122 4.95 7.29 -12.90
CA LYS A 122 6.17 7.41 -12.12
C LYS A 122 5.88 8.21 -10.86
N PHE A 123 6.12 7.57 -9.72
CA PHE A 123 5.98 8.21 -8.42
C PHE A 123 7.13 9.20 -8.20
N ARG A 124 6.83 10.34 -7.61
CA ARG A 124 7.79 11.40 -7.28
C ARG A 124 7.42 12.01 -5.93
N LEU A 125 8.39 12.57 -5.24
CA LEU A 125 8.13 13.36 -4.03
C LEU A 125 7.55 14.72 -4.39
N THR A 126 6.61 15.18 -3.57
CA THR A 126 6.20 16.58 -3.56
C THR A 126 7.30 17.44 -2.91
N PRO A 127 7.34 18.78 -3.16
CA PRO A 127 8.25 19.67 -2.44
C PRO A 127 8.08 19.58 -0.91
N PHE A 128 6.86 19.35 -0.44
CA PHE A 128 6.57 19.19 0.98
C PHE A 128 7.24 17.94 1.58
N ALA A 129 7.14 16.78 0.91
CA ALA A 129 7.80 15.57 1.38
C ALA A 129 9.33 15.67 1.36
N VAL A 130 9.90 16.38 0.38
CA VAL A 130 11.35 16.66 0.33
C VAL A 130 11.79 17.44 1.57
N GLU A 131 11.04 18.44 2.00
CA GLU A 131 11.36 19.18 3.24
C GLU A 131 11.13 18.32 4.50
N LEU A 132 10.08 17.50 4.52
CA LEU A 132 9.85 16.56 5.63
C LEU A 132 11.04 15.63 5.82
N GLU A 133 11.56 15.04 4.75
CA GLU A 133 12.69 14.12 4.84
C GLU A 133 13.98 14.76 5.34
N LYS A 134 14.26 16.03 4.98
CA LYS A 134 15.41 16.75 5.54
C LYS A 134 15.34 16.88 7.06
N SER A 135 14.14 16.93 7.60
CA SER A 135 13.88 17.00 9.03
C SER A 135 13.68 15.64 9.69
N ALA A 136 13.55 14.58 8.89
CA ALA A 136 13.24 13.24 9.36
C ALA A 136 14.44 12.67 10.13
N LYS A 137 14.18 12.23 11.36
CA LYS A 137 15.16 11.46 12.13
C LYS A 137 14.98 10.01 11.75
N HIS A 138 15.53 9.60 10.60
CA HIS A 138 15.47 8.19 10.22
C HIS A 138 16.00 7.33 11.38
N PRO A 139 15.17 6.42 11.93
CA PRO A 139 15.66 5.50 12.93
C PRO A 139 16.82 4.69 12.32
N HIS A 140 17.88 4.45 13.08
CA HIS A 140 18.97 3.53 12.68
C HIS A 140 18.47 2.09 12.39
N VAL A 141 17.18 1.82 12.60
CA VAL A 141 16.52 0.53 12.39
C VAL A 141 16.58 0.07 10.92
N PHE A 142 16.76 0.97 9.96
CA PHE A 142 16.84 0.64 8.52
C PHE A 142 18.20 0.98 7.88
N GLY A 143 19.26 1.07 8.70
CA GLY A 143 20.64 1.30 8.27
C GLY A 143 21.45 0.02 8.20
#